data_AF-A0A9D6P7C0-F1
#
_entry.id   AF-A0A9D6P7C0-F1
#
_cell.length_a   1.000
_cell.length_b   1.000
_cell.length_c   1.000
_cell.angle_alpha   90.00
_cell.angle_beta   90.00
_cell.angle_gamma   90.00
#
_symmetry.space_group_name_H-M   'P 1'
#
loop_
_entity.id
_entity.type
_entity.pdbx_description
1 polymer ?
#
loop_
_entity_poly.entity_id
_entity_poly.type
_entity_poly.pdbx_seq_one_letter_code
_entity_poly.pdbx_strand_id
1 'polypeptide(L)'
;MKKTSIKHYVLFVMGGLVFILLTVSQILAQPSSCQIGDRATGLVSAKDTITKFGNTVNGQAVCIKETDQAAFVSYKLPTYDDLKSIYYDQANPSDPPLNKTALTCNPCTQSNIPMTGGLNRLYFIPNNLNIDANLSGTGESGVVFVKENLSINQNITYGGPNSGVVFVVGGDINISKDADRIDAVLISQGTICTAYEAGGCPAANINAPQLLINGSLISLDSTKPIKFRRQLTDNTQPAEKIHYEPKYLVILRNVFADALQKWSEIQ
;
A
#
# COMPACT_ATOMS: atom_id res chain seq x y z
N MET A 1 -19.66 53.85 65.68
CA MET A 1 -20.92 53.46 65.00
C MET A 1 -20.59 52.96 63.59
N LYS A 2 -21.12 51.76 63.30
CA LYS A 2 -21.14 50.94 62.08
C LYS A 2 -20.37 51.44 60.82
N LYS A 3 -19.25 50.77 60.52
CA LYS A 3 -18.72 50.61 59.15
C LYS A 3 -19.32 49.34 58.55
N THR A 4 -20.32 49.47 57.70
CA THR A 4 -20.86 48.37 56.89
C THR A 4 -20.00 48.24 55.63
N SER A 5 -19.19 47.19 55.58
CA SER A 5 -18.22 46.93 54.51
C SER A 5 -18.90 46.38 53.25
N ILE A 6 -18.74 47.11 52.15
CA ILE A 6 -19.04 46.77 50.75
C ILE A 6 -18.18 45.57 50.31
N LYS A 7 -18.52 44.37 50.78
CA LYS A 7 -17.85 43.12 50.35
C LYS A 7 -18.80 41.96 50.03
N HIS A 8 -20.11 42.16 50.13
CA HIS A 8 -21.10 41.09 49.89
C HIS A 8 -21.95 41.26 48.62
N TYR A 9 -21.73 42.30 47.81
CA TYR A 9 -22.47 42.48 46.55
C TYR A 9 -21.71 42.12 45.27
N VAL A 10 -20.39 41.90 45.35
CA VAL A 10 -19.57 41.53 44.19
C VAL A 10 -19.52 40.01 43.99
N LEU A 11 -19.77 39.21 45.03
CA LEU A 11 -19.72 37.74 44.92
C LEU A 11 -21.00 37.13 44.32
N PHE A 12 -22.14 37.83 44.35
CA PHE A 12 -23.39 37.33 43.78
C PHE A 12 -23.60 37.67 42.30
N VAL A 13 -22.83 38.61 41.74
CA VAL A 13 -22.91 38.99 40.32
C VAL A 13 -21.93 38.20 39.44
N MET A 14 -20.85 37.65 40.01
CA MET A 14 -19.90 36.78 39.31
C MET A 14 -20.33 35.30 39.22
N GLY A 15 -21.26 34.85 40.08
CA GLY A 15 -21.80 33.48 40.04
C GLY A 15 -22.91 33.25 39.01
N GLY A 16 -23.58 34.32 38.55
CA GLY A 16 -24.67 34.24 37.56
C GLY A 16 -24.22 34.31 36.10
N LEU A 17 -22.97 34.71 35.83
CA LEU A 17 -22.48 34.94 34.47
C LEU A 17 -21.66 33.76 33.89
N VAL A 18 -21.37 32.73 34.72
CA VAL A 18 -20.62 31.53 34.29
C VAL A 18 -21.55 30.34 33.96
N PHE A 19 -22.86 30.47 34.19
CA PHE A 19 -23.84 29.42 33.87
C PHE A 19 -24.62 29.64 32.56
N ILE A 20 -24.29 30.68 31.76
CA ILE A 20 -24.96 31.03 30.48
C ILE A 20 -24.03 30.84 29.27
N LEU A 21 -22.87 30.19 29.43
CA LEU A 21 -21.93 29.91 28.31
C LEU A 21 -21.70 28.42 28.02
N LEU A 22 -22.59 27.54 28.50
CA LEU A 22 -22.66 26.13 28.11
C LEU A 22 -23.94 25.82 27.32
N THR A 23 -24.40 26.76 26.49
CA THR A 23 -25.29 26.42 25.39
C THR A 23 -24.46 25.78 24.29
N VAL A 24 -24.45 24.45 24.31
CA VAL A 24 -24.33 23.55 23.18
C VAL A 24 -24.40 24.29 21.84
N SER A 25 -23.26 24.57 21.23
CA SER A 25 -23.20 24.85 19.79
C SER A 25 -23.49 23.54 19.07
N GLN A 26 -24.78 23.20 18.96
CA GLN A 26 -25.23 22.23 17.99
C GLN A 26 -24.94 22.84 16.62
N ILE A 27 -23.98 22.24 15.93
CA ILE A 27 -23.74 22.49 14.53
C ILE A 27 -25.03 22.12 13.80
N LEU A 28 -25.82 23.12 13.44
CA LEU A 28 -26.89 23.02 12.47
C LEU A 28 -26.23 22.83 11.10
N ALA A 29 -26.02 21.58 10.73
CA ALA A 29 -25.89 21.17 9.35
C ALA A 29 -26.85 19.98 9.15
N GLN A 30 -28.15 20.27 9.15
CA GLN A 30 -29.15 19.33 8.65
C GLN A 30 -29.39 19.65 7.16
N PRO A 31 -29.08 18.73 6.22
CA PRO A 31 -29.67 18.82 4.89
C PRO A 31 -31.20 18.59 5.00
N SER A 32 -31.97 19.40 4.31
CA SER A 32 -33.42 19.58 4.47
C SER A 32 -34.31 18.49 3.86
N SER A 33 -33.84 17.26 3.64
CA SER A 33 -34.72 16.14 3.26
C SER A 33 -33.99 14.78 3.25
N CYS A 34 -34.36 13.86 4.14
CA CYS A 34 -34.09 12.43 3.98
C CYS A 34 -35.07 11.90 2.90
N GLN A 35 -34.58 11.24 1.85
CA GLN A 35 -35.44 10.75 0.75
C GLN A 35 -36.27 9.56 1.23
N ILE A 36 -37.61 9.67 1.15
CA ILE A 36 -38.55 8.59 1.47
C ILE A 36 -38.77 7.78 0.20
N GLY A 37 -38.23 6.56 0.13
CA GLY A 37 -38.49 5.60 -0.95
C GLY A 37 -37.66 4.34 -0.83
N ASP A 38 -38.26 3.19 -1.18
CA ASP A 38 -37.67 1.84 -1.04
C ASP A 38 -36.31 1.74 -1.74
N ARG A 39 -35.21 1.65 -0.96
CA ARG A 39 -33.89 1.33 -1.50
C ARG A 39 -33.09 0.40 -0.58
N ALA A 40 -32.75 -0.74 -1.18
CA ALA A 40 -31.91 -1.86 -0.75
C ALA A 40 -32.52 -2.87 0.23
N THR A 41 -32.84 -4.07 -0.28
CA THR A 41 -32.87 -5.32 0.50
C THR A 41 -31.49 -5.98 0.41
N GLY A 42 -30.78 -6.08 1.53
CA GLY A 42 -29.44 -6.68 1.61
C GLY A 42 -28.45 -5.83 2.42
N LEU A 43 -27.25 -6.38 2.65
CA LEU A 43 -26.14 -5.68 3.33
C LEU A 43 -25.58 -4.58 2.41
N VAL A 44 -25.65 -3.33 2.87
CA VAL A 44 -25.06 -2.16 2.19
C VAL A 44 -23.89 -1.64 3.01
N SER A 45 -22.70 -1.57 2.41
CA SER A 45 -21.54 -0.83 2.93
C SER A 45 -21.25 0.31 1.96
N ALA A 46 -21.51 1.55 2.36
CA ALA A 46 -21.26 2.72 1.54
C ALA A 46 -20.82 3.91 2.40
N LYS A 47 -19.72 4.55 1.97
CA LYS A 47 -18.98 5.62 2.67
C LYS A 47 -19.70 6.97 2.78
N ASP A 48 -20.83 7.14 2.10
CA ASP A 48 -21.61 8.39 2.18
C ASP A 48 -23.09 8.09 1.96
N THR A 49 -23.81 7.93 3.07
CA THR A 49 -25.22 7.57 3.07
C THR A 49 -26.08 8.53 3.88
N ILE A 50 -25.52 9.70 4.25
CA ILE A 50 -26.13 10.71 5.13
C ILE A 50 -27.54 11.13 4.64
N THR A 51 -27.81 11.01 3.34
CA THR A 51 -29.09 11.37 2.71
C THR A 51 -29.96 10.17 2.26
N LYS A 52 -29.47 8.94 2.44
CA LYS A 52 -30.03 7.73 1.79
C LYS A 52 -30.64 6.71 2.75
N PHE A 53 -30.26 6.71 4.04
CA PHE A 53 -30.79 5.78 5.04
C PHE A 53 -31.29 6.51 6.29
N GLY A 54 -32.59 6.41 6.56
CA GLY A 54 -33.24 7.01 7.73
C GLY A 54 -34.64 6.43 7.97
N ASN A 55 -35.17 6.62 9.18
CA ASN A 55 -36.53 6.21 9.56
C ASN A 55 -37.31 7.42 10.10
N THR A 56 -38.64 7.33 10.13
CA THR A 56 -39.50 8.34 10.76
C THR A 56 -39.83 7.90 12.19
N VAL A 57 -39.44 8.71 13.18
CA VAL A 57 -39.82 8.51 14.57
C VAL A 57 -40.65 9.73 14.99
N ASN A 58 -41.91 9.51 15.39
CA ASN A 58 -42.84 10.58 15.81
C ASN A 58 -43.01 11.72 14.78
N GLY A 59 -43.06 11.38 13.49
CA GLY A 59 -43.25 12.37 12.41
C GLY A 59 -42.00 13.20 12.06
N GLN A 60 -40.84 12.91 12.67
CA GLN A 60 -39.57 13.53 12.33
C GLN A 60 -38.64 12.51 11.64
N ALA A 61 -37.97 12.95 10.58
CA ALA A 61 -36.98 12.14 9.87
C ALA A 61 -35.70 12.02 10.70
N VAL A 62 -35.39 10.80 11.14
CA VAL A 62 -34.14 10.46 11.83
C VAL A 62 -33.23 9.75 10.83
N CYS A 63 -32.20 10.45 10.35
CA CYS A 63 -31.18 9.89 9.48
C CYS A 63 -30.08 9.22 10.32
N ILE A 64 -29.51 8.10 9.86
CA ILE A 64 -28.37 7.48 10.54
C ILE A 64 -27.18 8.44 10.39
N LYS A 65 -26.76 9.05 11.49
CA LYS A 65 -25.50 9.81 11.53
C LYS A 65 -24.36 8.80 11.71
N GLU A 66 -23.44 8.73 10.74
CA GLU A 66 -22.12 8.16 10.98
C GLU A 66 -21.34 9.09 11.93
N THR A 67 -21.65 9.06 13.22
CA THR A 67 -20.76 9.66 14.23
C THR A 67 -19.74 8.67 14.77
N ASP A 68 -20.04 7.37 14.70
CA ASP A 68 -19.16 6.32 15.17
C ASP A 68 -19.02 5.28 14.06
N GLN A 69 -17.97 5.42 13.25
CA GLN A 69 -17.52 4.35 12.37
C GLN A 69 -17.32 3.11 13.24
N ALA A 70 -17.94 1.99 12.88
CA ALA A 70 -17.54 0.71 13.45
C ALA A 70 -16.01 0.62 13.30
N ALA A 71 -15.32 0.44 14.43
CA ALA A 71 -13.87 0.34 14.49
C ALA A 71 -13.40 -0.99 13.86
N PHE A 72 -13.67 -1.17 12.58
CA PHE A 72 -12.85 -2.05 11.77
C PHE A 72 -11.47 -1.43 11.80
N VAL A 73 -10.50 -2.18 12.35
CA VAL A 73 -9.10 -1.81 12.25
C VAL A 73 -8.85 -1.53 10.79
N SER A 74 -8.61 -0.25 10.45
CA SER A 74 -8.28 0.13 9.08
C SER A 74 -7.15 -0.80 8.67
N TYR A 75 -7.39 -1.67 7.68
CA TYR A 75 -6.36 -2.56 7.17
C TYR A 75 -5.26 -1.65 6.62
N LYS A 76 -4.24 -1.40 7.43
CA LYS A 76 -3.12 -0.55 7.08
C LYS A 76 -2.27 -1.38 6.12
N LEU A 77 -2.11 -0.90 4.90
CA LEU A 77 -1.16 -1.52 3.98
C LEU A 77 0.22 -1.48 4.64
N PRO A 78 0.95 -2.61 4.68
CA PRO A 78 2.29 -2.65 5.25
C PRO A 78 3.20 -1.71 4.46
N THR A 79 4.07 -1.00 5.16
CA THR A 79 5.11 -0.18 4.54
C THR A 79 6.27 -1.05 4.08
N TYR A 80 7.19 -0.49 3.28
CA TYR A 80 8.45 -1.16 2.94
C TYR A 80 9.20 -1.61 4.19
N ASP A 81 9.28 -0.75 5.20
CA ASP A 81 9.99 -1.05 6.45
C ASP A 81 9.32 -2.19 7.21
N ASP A 82 7.98 -2.26 7.20
CA ASP A 82 7.24 -3.40 7.78
C ASP A 82 7.58 -4.69 7.04
N LEU A 83 7.52 -4.69 5.70
CA LEU A 83 7.87 -5.86 4.88
C LEU A 83 9.33 -6.28 5.08
N LYS A 84 10.27 -5.33 5.12
CA LYS A 84 11.68 -5.61 5.35
C LYS A 84 11.90 -6.16 6.76
N SER A 85 11.26 -5.59 7.77
CA SER A 85 11.40 -6.07 9.15
C SER A 85 10.96 -7.53 9.26
N ILE A 86 9.78 -7.85 8.73
CA ILE A 86 9.19 -9.18 8.84
C ILE A 86 9.97 -10.18 7.98
N TYR A 87 10.32 -9.83 6.73
CA TYR A 87 10.79 -10.82 5.76
C TYR A 87 12.28 -10.77 5.46
N TYR A 88 12.95 -9.68 5.81
CA TYR A 88 14.41 -9.61 5.76
C TYR A 88 15.00 -9.73 7.15
N ASP A 89 14.66 -8.85 8.09
CA ASP A 89 15.36 -8.76 9.38
C ASP A 89 15.11 -10.00 10.25
N GLN A 90 13.87 -10.47 10.33
CA GLN A 90 13.47 -11.65 11.11
C GLN A 90 13.69 -12.99 10.39
N ALA A 91 14.07 -12.98 9.11
CA ALA A 91 14.29 -14.22 8.37
C ALA A 91 15.40 -15.07 9.00
N ASN A 92 15.04 -16.31 9.35
CA ASN A 92 15.98 -17.29 9.87
C ASN A 92 16.67 -18.03 8.72
N PRO A 93 18.00 -17.88 8.52
CA PRO A 93 18.70 -18.50 7.40
C PRO A 93 18.79 -20.03 7.48
N SER A 94 18.45 -20.66 8.61
CA SER A 94 18.61 -22.10 8.81
C SER A 94 17.40 -22.95 8.46
N ASP A 95 16.18 -22.39 8.35
CA ASP A 95 14.96 -23.16 8.10
C ASP A 95 13.84 -22.33 7.44
N PRO A 96 13.54 -22.51 6.13
CA PRO A 96 14.33 -23.29 5.18
C PRO A 96 15.70 -22.65 4.94
N PRO A 97 16.74 -23.42 4.53
CA PRO A 97 18.05 -22.87 4.30
C PRO A 97 18.01 -21.82 3.17
N LEU A 98 18.37 -20.58 3.50
CA LEU A 98 18.43 -19.46 2.59
C LEU A 98 19.74 -18.70 2.76
N ASN A 99 20.18 -18.03 1.70
CA ASN A 99 21.33 -17.15 1.74
C ASN A 99 20.88 -15.70 1.84
N LYS A 100 21.03 -15.13 3.03
CA LYS A 100 20.75 -13.73 3.35
C LYS A 100 22.02 -12.89 3.19
N THR A 101 21.99 -11.90 2.32
CA THR A 101 23.14 -11.04 2.01
C THR A 101 22.74 -9.56 1.99
N ALA A 102 23.44 -8.74 2.74
CA ALA A 102 23.37 -7.28 2.64
C ALA A 102 24.48 -6.78 1.71
N LEU A 103 24.11 -6.00 0.70
CA LEU A 103 25.03 -5.43 -0.29
C LEU A 103 25.34 -3.97 0.06
N THR A 104 26.53 -3.50 -0.32
CA THR A 104 27.01 -2.13 -0.03
C THR A 104 27.29 -1.32 -1.30
N CYS A 105 26.89 -1.80 -2.48
CA CYS A 105 27.10 -1.13 -3.75
C CYS A 105 26.24 0.16 -3.90
N ASN A 106 26.70 1.08 -4.75
CA ASN A 106 25.99 2.33 -5.07
C ASN A 106 26.38 2.89 -6.47
N PRO A 107 25.50 2.82 -7.49
CA PRO A 107 24.30 1.98 -7.55
C PRO A 107 24.69 0.49 -7.59
N CYS A 108 23.81 -0.38 -7.11
CA CYS A 108 23.93 -1.81 -7.36
C CYS A 108 23.42 -2.15 -8.76
N THR A 109 23.93 -3.23 -9.34
CA THR A 109 23.42 -3.77 -10.61
C THR A 109 23.03 -5.24 -10.49
N GLN A 110 22.43 -5.79 -11.54
CA GLN A 110 22.05 -7.20 -11.62
C GLN A 110 23.20 -8.19 -11.30
N SER A 111 24.46 -7.80 -11.55
CA SER A 111 25.62 -8.66 -11.27
C SER A 111 25.90 -8.82 -9.77
N ASN A 112 25.41 -7.90 -8.94
CA ASN A 112 25.57 -7.96 -7.49
C ASN A 112 24.57 -8.91 -6.82
N ILE A 113 23.53 -9.35 -7.55
CA ILE A 113 22.46 -10.22 -7.04
C ILE A 113 22.42 -11.56 -7.79
N PRO A 114 23.52 -12.35 -7.79
CA PRO A 114 23.52 -13.64 -8.46
C PRO A 114 22.56 -14.61 -7.77
N MET A 115 21.68 -15.24 -8.54
CA MET A 115 20.75 -16.25 -8.05
C MET A 115 21.35 -17.64 -8.29
N THR A 116 22.45 -17.95 -7.61
CA THR A 116 23.20 -19.20 -7.81
C THR A 116 23.36 -19.97 -6.49
N GLY A 117 24.01 -21.13 -6.52
CA GLY A 117 24.49 -21.81 -5.31
C GLY A 117 23.45 -22.68 -4.59
N GLY A 118 22.33 -23.03 -5.25
CA GLY A 118 21.41 -24.08 -4.81
C GLY A 118 20.52 -23.73 -3.62
N LEU A 119 20.55 -22.48 -3.14
CA LEU A 119 19.72 -21.98 -2.05
C LEU A 119 18.93 -20.75 -2.49
N ASN A 120 17.73 -20.59 -1.93
CA ASN A 120 16.96 -19.37 -2.11
C ASN A 120 17.73 -18.16 -1.57
N ARG A 121 17.57 -17.02 -2.24
CA ARG A 121 18.36 -15.81 -1.99
C ARG A 121 17.50 -14.71 -1.39
N LEU A 122 18.09 -13.99 -0.45
CA LEU A 122 17.48 -12.85 0.20
C LEU A 122 18.50 -11.72 0.23
N TYR A 123 18.28 -10.71 -0.61
CA TYR A 123 19.19 -9.58 -0.77
C TYR A 123 18.62 -8.33 -0.12
N PHE A 124 19.47 -7.57 0.56
CA PHE A 124 19.17 -6.20 0.96
C PHE A 124 20.15 -5.23 0.32
N ILE A 125 19.60 -4.21 -0.33
CA ILE A 125 20.34 -3.15 -1.00
C ILE A 125 19.90 -1.81 -0.38
N PRO A 126 20.80 -1.09 0.31
CA PRO A 126 20.48 0.18 0.95
C PRO A 126 20.38 1.36 -0.04
N ASN A 127 20.82 1.19 -1.29
CA ASN A 127 20.86 2.22 -2.32
C ASN A 127 19.98 1.86 -3.53
N ASN A 128 20.19 2.53 -4.67
CA ASN A 128 19.50 2.22 -5.92
C ASN A 128 19.97 0.89 -6.53
N LEU A 129 19.06 0.22 -7.25
CA LEU A 129 19.35 -0.96 -8.08
C LEU A 129 19.01 -0.68 -9.54
N ASN A 130 19.97 -0.90 -10.44
CA ASN A 130 19.79 -0.83 -11.88
C ASN A 130 19.84 -2.23 -12.49
N ILE A 131 18.81 -2.60 -13.24
CA ILE A 131 18.75 -3.85 -14.00
C ILE A 131 19.01 -3.50 -15.47
N ASP A 132 20.29 -3.57 -15.83
CA ASP A 132 20.79 -3.26 -17.18
C ASP A 132 21.00 -4.51 -18.04
N ALA A 133 20.80 -5.70 -17.45
CA ALA A 133 20.78 -6.99 -18.14
C ALA A 133 19.95 -7.99 -17.31
N ASN A 134 19.66 -9.15 -17.87
CA ASN A 134 18.95 -10.20 -17.15
C ASN A 134 19.76 -10.70 -15.93
N LEU A 135 19.05 -11.18 -14.90
CA LEU A 135 19.67 -11.75 -13.70
C LEU A 135 20.40 -13.07 -14.06
N SER A 136 21.55 -13.30 -13.45
CA SER A 136 22.29 -14.56 -13.57
C SER A 136 21.80 -15.59 -12.55
N GLY A 137 21.69 -16.85 -12.93
CA GLY A 137 21.26 -17.93 -12.04
C GLY A 137 20.47 -19.02 -12.74
N THR A 138 20.24 -20.16 -12.07
CA THR A 138 19.46 -21.26 -12.64
C THR A 138 18.65 -22.00 -11.58
N GLY A 139 17.42 -21.55 -11.36
CA GLY A 139 16.41 -22.33 -10.63
C GLY A 139 16.18 -21.93 -9.17
N GLU A 140 16.96 -21.00 -8.63
CA GLU A 140 16.76 -20.48 -7.28
C GLU A 140 15.71 -19.36 -7.25
N SER A 141 14.97 -19.25 -6.14
CA SER A 141 14.05 -18.13 -5.93
C SER A 141 14.73 -17.03 -5.12
N GLY A 142 14.41 -15.78 -5.43
CA GLY A 142 15.05 -14.63 -4.82
C GLY A 142 14.05 -13.56 -4.36
N VAL A 143 14.27 -13.01 -3.17
CA VAL A 143 13.62 -11.77 -2.74
C VAL A 143 14.68 -10.69 -2.57
N VAL A 144 14.48 -9.55 -3.24
CA VAL A 144 15.42 -8.44 -3.26
C VAL A 144 14.75 -7.22 -2.65
N PHE A 145 15.23 -6.81 -1.48
CA PHE A 145 14.82 -5.59 -0.82
C PHE A 145 15.72 -4.44 -1.27
N VAL A 146 15.13 -3.42 -1.88
CA VAL A 146 15.81 -2.19 -2.33
C VAL A 146 15.25 -1.03 -1.54
N LYS A 147 16.08 -0.32 -0.78
CA LYS A 147 15.61 0.79 0.06
C LYS A 147 15.19 2.01 -0.76
N GLU A 148 16.00 2.34 -1.77
CA GLU A 148 15.78 3.49 -2.64
C GLU A 148 15.02 3.05 -3.91
N ASN A 149 15.46 3.44 -5.11
CA ASN A 149 14.74 3.20 -6.35
C ASN A 149 15.25 1.95 -7.10
N LEU A 150 14.36 1.33 -7.86
CA LEU A 150 14.66 0.26 -8.81
C LEU A 150 14.45 0.77 -10.24
N SER A 151 15.50 0.76 -11.06
CA SER A 151 15.41 1.04 -12.48
C SER A 151 15.59 -0.24 -13.30
N ILE A 152 14.60 -0.55 -14.14
CA ILE A 152 14.61 -1.72 -15.02
C ILE A 152 14.78 -1.22 -16.45
N ASN A 153 16.01 -1.27 -16.94
CA ASN A 153 16.39 -0.75 -18.26
C ASN A 153 16.32 -1.83 -19.35
N GLN A 154 16.27 -3.10 -18.97
CA GLN A 154 16.20 -4.26 -19.86
C GLN A 154 15.19 -5.28 -19.35
N ASN A 155 14.84 -6.23 -20.21
CA ASN A 155 13.94 -7.33 -19.87
C ASN A 155 14.46 -8.15 -18.69
N ILE A 156 13.52 -8.57 -17.84
CA ILE A 156 13.75 -9.56 -16.79
C ILE A 156 13.08 -10.83 -17.26
N THR A 157 13.85 -11.85 -17.58
CA THR A 157 13.34 -13.16 -18.01
C THR A 157 13.88 -14.26 -17.10
N TYR A 158 14.16 -13.90 -15.84
CA TYR A 158 14.70 -14.80 -14.84
C TYR A 158 13.59 -15.64 -14.21
N GLY A 159 13.91 -16.90 -13.93
CA GLY A 159 13.00 -17.83 -13.29
C GLY A 159 12.54 -18.95 -14.21
N GLY A 160 12.13 -20.05 -13.60
CA GLY A 160 11.57 -21.22 -14.27
C GLY A 160 10.12 -21.47 -13.85
N PRO A 161 9.60 -22.69 -14.06
CA PRO A 161 8.26 -23.06 -13.61
C PRO A 161 8.07 -22.96 -12.09
N ASN A 162 9.14 -23.19 -11.32
CA ASN A 162 9.13 -23.26 -9.85
C ASN A 162 10.05 -22.24 -9.18
N SER A 163 10.54 -21.25 -9.94
CA SER A 163 11.45 -20.24 -9.41
C SER A 163 11.18 -18.87 -10.03
N GLY A 164 11.64 -17.83 -9.34
CA GLY A 164 11.44 -16.47 -9.78
C GLY A 164 11.97 -15.46 -8.78
N VAL A 165 11.81 -14.18 -9.11
CA VAL A 165 12.31 -13.07 -8.32
C VAL A 165 11.17 -12.14 -7.89
N VAL A 166 11.28 -11.66 -6.65
CA VAL A 166 10.39 -10.65 -6.07
C VAL A 166 11.25 -9.46 -5.69
N PHE A 167 10.86 -8.28 -6.18
CA PHE A 167 11.47 -7.02 -5.78
C PHE A 167 10.54 -6.28 -4.83
N VAL A 168 11.05 -5.90 -3.68
CA VAL A 168 10.37 -5.05 -2.69
C VAL A 168 11.16 -3.76 -2.57
N VAL A 169 10.54 -2.64 -2.96
CA VAL A 169 11.23 -1.36 -3.19
C VAL A 169 10.62 -0.26 -2.32
N GLY A 170 11.45 0.48 -1.59
CA GLY A 170 11.02 1.59 -0.74
C GLY A 170 10.76 2.88 -1.53
N GLY A 171 11.53 3.10 -2.59
CA GLY A 171 11.34 4.18 -3.56
C GLY A 171 10.50 3.78 -4.76
N ASP A 172 10.76 4.44 -5.89
CA ASP A 172 10.05 4.26 -7.16
C ASP A 172 10.59 3.04 -7.94
N ILE A 173 9.71 2.41 -8.73
CA ILE A 173 10.08 1.41 -9.74
C ILE A 173 9.92 2.02 -11.12
N ASN A 174 11.02 2.12 -11.84
CA ASN A 174 11.13 2.76 -13.13
C ASN A 174 11.36 1.71 -14.22
N ILE A 175 10.30 1.29 -14.91
CA ILE A 175 10.40 0.34 -16.03
C ILE A 175 10.63 1.15 -17.30
N SER A 176 11.80 1.00 -17.92
CA SER A 176 12.12 1.64 -19.19
C SER A 176 11.09 1.29 -20.26
N LYS A 177 10.76 2.25 -21.12
CA LYS A 177 9.92 2.02 -22.29
C LYS A 177 10.44 0.90 -23.21
N ASP A 178 11.75 0.62 -23.17
CA ASP A 178 12.41 -0.34 -24.05
C ASP A 178 12.30 -1.77 -23.52
N ALA A 179 11.95 -1.97 -22.24
CA ALA A 179 11.65 -3.29 -21.69
C ALA A 179 10.25 -3.73 -22.15
N ASP A 180 10.11 -4.90 -22.76
CA ASP A 180 8.84 -5.46 -23.23
C ASP A 180 8.40 -6.70 -22.43
N ARG A 181 9.28 -7.25 -21.58
CA ARG A 181 8.99 -8.41 -20.75
C ARG A 181 9.62 -8.35 -19.37
N ILE A 182 8.81 -8.58 -18.35
CA ILE A 182 9.21 -8.65 -16.94
C ILE A 182 8.61 -9.89 -16.28
N ASP A 183 9.46 -10.86 -15.96
CA ASP A 183 9.13 -12.07 -15.23
C ASP A 183 9.53 -11.88 -13.76
N ALA A 184 8.71 -11.12 -13.02
CA ALA A 184 8.94 -10.80 -11.62
C ALA A 184 7.68 -10.30 -10.92
N VAL A 185 7.67 -10.38 -9.59
CA VAL A 185 6.74 -9.59 -8.77
C VAL A 185 7.44 -8.30 -8.35
N LEU A 186 6.78 -7.17 -8.58
CA LEU A 186 7.27 -5.83 -8.29
C LEU A 186 6.36 -5.19 -7.23
N ILE A 187 6.92 -4.93 -6.06
CA ILE A 187 6.25 -4.30 -4.92
C ILE A 187 6.96 -2.98 -4.62
N SER A 188 6.21 -1.89 -4.55
CA SER A 188 6.76 -0.53 -4.39
C SER A 188 6.00 0.27 -3.34
N GLN A 189 6.71 0.94 -2.44
CA GLN A 189 6.15 2.03 -1.64
C GLN A 189 6.18 3.37 -2.40
N GLY A 190 7.02 3.51 -3.42
CA GLY A 190 6.98 4.61 -4.38
C GLY A 190 6.04 4.35 -5.56
N THR A 191 6.13 5.21 -6.58
CA THR A 191 5.40 5.09 -7.84
C THR A 191 6.02 3.99 -8.71
N ILE A 192 5.19 3.14 -9.32
CA ILE A 192 5.62 2.24 -10.39
C ILE A 192 5.30 2.91 -11.73
N CYS A 193 6.30 3.18 -12.57
CA CYS A 193 6.10 3.74 -13.91
C CYS A 193 6.42 2.70 -14.98
N THR A 194 5.47 2.42 -15.89
CA THR A 194 5.65 1.38 -16.93
C THR A 194 6.39 1.86 -18.18
N ALA A 195 6.53 3.17 -18.38
CA ALA A 195 7.14 3.76 -19.57
C ALA A 195 8.12 4.88 -19.19
N TYR A 196 9.04 4.56 -18.28
CA TYR A 196 10.05 5.50 -17.82
C TYR A 196 11.00 5.91 -18.94
N GLU A 197 11.31 7.20 -19.04
CA GLU A 197 12.31 7.78 -19.95
C GLU A 197 13.29 8.64 -19.16
N ALA A 198 14.38 9.09 -19.80
CA ALA A 198 15.52 9.80 -19.20
C ALA A 198 15.22 11.18 -18.56
N GLY A 199 13.97 11.46 -18.18
CA GLY A 199 13.51 12.64 -17.44
C GLY A 199 12.42 12.34 -16.41
N GLY A 200 12.09 11.07 -16.16
CA GLY A 200 11.08 10.66 -15.20
C GLY A 200 9.92 9.88 -15.81
N CYS A 201 8.87 9.68 -15.02
CA CYS A 201 7.63 9.09 -15.53
C CYS A 201 6.87 10.11 -16.39
N PRO A 202 6.61 9.84 -17.68
CA PRO A 202 6.01 10.83 -18.58
C PRO A 202 4.60 11.24 -18.11
N ALA A 203 4.25 12.50 -18.35
CA ALA A 203 2.95 13.05 -17.96
C ALA A 203 1.81 12.54 -18.84
N ALA A 204 2.10 12.28 -20.12
CA ALA A 204 1.21 11.72 -21.12
C ALA A 204 1.65 10.30 -21.48
N ASN A 205 0.77 9.56 -22.18
CA ASN A 205 1.11 8.24 -22.70
C ASN A 205 2.10 8.37 -23.85
N ILE A 206 3.07 7.47 -23.92
CA ILE A 206 4.11 7.44 -24.95
C ILE A 206 4.04 6.16 -25.76
N ASN A 207 4.38 6.26 -27.04
CA ASN A 207 4.41 5.07 -27.89
C ASN A 207 5.56 4.15 -27.45
N ALA A 208 5.23 2.92 -27.08
CA ALA A 208 6.19 1.92 -26.62
C ALA A 208 5.69 0.51 -26.97
N PRO A 209 6.56 -0.49 -27.09
CA PRO A 209 6.15 -1.89 -27.25
C PRO A 209 5.23 -2.34 -26.10
N GLN A 210 4.41 -3.35 -26.37
CA GLN A 210 3.56 -3.96 -25.35
C GLN A 210 4.43 -4.49 -24.20
N LEU A 211 4.08 -4.14 -22.97
CA LEU A 211 4.74 -4.68 -21.78
C LEU A 211 4.02 -5.92 -21.29
N LEU A 212 4.69 -7.07 -21.32
CA LEU A 212 4.24 -8.29 -20.69
C LEU A 212 4.86 -8.44 -19.29
N ILE A 213 4.04 -8.48 -18.25
CA ILE A 213 4.47 -8.76 -16.89
C ILE A 213 3.96 -10.14 -16.48
N ASN A 214 4.85 -11.12 -16.38
CA ASN A 214 4.56 -12.44 -15.81
C ASN A 214 4.85 -12.39 -14.30
N GLY A 215 3.85 -12.02 -13.53
CA GLY A 215 3.98 -11.71 -12.11
C GLY A 215 2.91 -10.75 -11.63
N SER A 216 3.30 -9.72 -10.88
CA SER A 216 2.37 -8.74 -10.30
C SER A 216 3.02 -7.39 -10.07
N LEU A 217 2.24 -6.33 -10.19
CA LEU A 217 2.60 -4.99 -9.76
C LEU A 217 1.78 -4.64 -8.51
N ILE A 218 2.44 -4.24 -7.44
CA ILE A 218 1.79 -3.95 -6.16
C ILE A 218 2.31 -2.59 -5.68
N SER A 219 1.40 -1.64 -5.45
CA SER A 219 1.71 -0.38 -4.76
C SER A 219 1.25 -0.48 -3.31
N LEU A 220 2.14 -0.13 -2.38
CA LEU A 220 1.90 -0.10 -0.94
C LEU A 220 1.33 1.24 -0.47
N ASP A 221 1.42 2.28 -1.31
CA ASP A 221 1.00 3.65 -0.98
C ASP A 221 -0.06 4.12 -1.99
N SER A 222 -1.28 4.32 -1.50
CA SER A 222 -2.41 4.78 -2.33
C SER A 222 -2.21 6.17 -2.92
N THR A 223 -1.28 6.98 -2.37
CA THR A 223 -0.90 8.29 -2.91
C THR A 223 0.15 8.20 -4.03
N LYS A 224 0.80 7.04 -4.18
CA LYS A 224 1.83 6.76 -5.20
C LYS A 224 1.41 5.55 -6.04
N PRO A 225 0.39 5.70 -6.90
CA PRO A 225 -0.15 4.59 -7.66
C PRO A 225 0.78 4.13 -8.77
N ILE A 226 0.45 2.97 -9.34
CA ILE A 226 1.03 2.49 -10.59
C ILE A 226 0.58 3.42 -11.73
N LYS A 227 1.53 3.93 -12.51
CA LYS A 227 1.30 4.79 -13.68
C LYS A 227 1.54 3.98 -14.95
N PHE A 228 0.44 3.53 -15.56
CA PHE A 228 0.42 2.95 -16.90
C PHE A 228 0.55 4.06 -17.94
N ARG A 229 1.69 4.10 -18.64
CA ARG A 229 2.06 5.20 -19.54
C ARG A 229 2.38 4.76 -20.95
N ARG A 230 2.19 3.49 -21.28
CA ARG A 230 2.39 3.01 -22.65
C ARG A 230 1.11 3.22 -23.46
N GLN A 231 1.30 3.48 -24.74
CA GLN A 231 0.28 3.33 -25.76
C GLN A 231 0.90 2.58 -26.93
N LEU A 232 0.09 1.78 -27.61
CA LEU A 232 0.47 1.11 -28.85
C LEU A 232 -0.02 1.95 -30.02
N THR A 233 0.68 1.86 -31.16
CA THR A 233 0.18 2.41 -32.43
C THR A 233 -1.14 1.75 -32.83
N ASP A 234 -1.31 0.46 -32.50
CA ASP A 234 -2.53 -0.31 -32.74
C ASP A 234 -3.28 -0.55 -31.42
N ASN A 235 -4.56 -0.16 -31.39
CA ASN A 235 -5.43 -0.28 -30.22
C ASN A 235 -6.17 -1.63 -30.13
N THR A 236 -5.78 -2.62 -30.93
CA THR A 236 -6.36 -3.98 -30.88
C THR A 236 -5.90 -4.81 -29.67
N GLN A 237 -4.81 -4.40 -29.03
CA GLN A 237 -4.23 -5.09 -27.87
C GLN A 237 -3.97 -4.10 -26.73
N PRO A 238 -3.97 -4.55 -25.47
CA PRO A 238 -3.59 -3.69 -24.35
C PRO A 238 -2.09 -3.35 -24.41
N ALA A 239 -1.72 -2.12 -24.05
CA ALA A 239 -0.32 -1.69 -24.01
C ALA A 239 0.46 -2.30 -22.83
N GLU A 240 -0.22 -2.63 -21.74
CA GLU A 240 0.31 -3.40 -20.62
C GLU A 240 -0.53 -4.64 -20.36
N LYS A 241 0.13 -5.80 -20.33
CA LYS A 241 -0.49 -7.11 -20.13
C LYS A 241 0.13 -7.75 -18.89
N ILE A 242 -0.68 -7.92 -17.85
CA ILE A 242 -0.24 -8.51 -16.59
C ILE A 242 -0.79 -9.93 -16.53
N HIS A 243 0.10 -10.90 -16.57
CA HIS A 243 -0.16 -12.32 -16.43
C HIS A 243 0.18 -12.74 -15.01
N TYR A 244 -0.86 -12.98 -14.22
CA TYR A 244 -0.70 -13.43 -12.86
C TYR A 244 -0.15 -14.87 -12.84
N GLU A 245 1.00 -15.08 -12.22
CA GLU A 245 1.61 -16.39 -12.05
C GLU A 245 1.58 -16.82 -10.57
N PRO A 246 0.77 -17.83 -10.19
CA PRO A 246 0.66 -18.29 -8.81
C PRO A 246 1.97 -18.83 -8.22
N LYS A 247 2.97 -19.18 -9.05
CA LYS A 247 4.28 -19.67 -8.58
C LYS A 247 4.95 -18.70 -7.61
N TYR A 248 4.74 -17.40 -7.80
CA TYR A 248 5.26 -16.39 -6.88
C TYR A 248 4.56 -16.42 -5.53
N LEU A 249 3.29 -16.83 -5.41
CA LEU A 249 2.66 -17.03 -4.10
C LEU A 249 3.35 -18.13 -3.29
N VAL A 250 3.92 -19.14 -3.94
CA VAL A 250 4.65 -20.22 -3.27
C VAL A 250 6.03 -19.75 -2.81
N ILE A 251 6.72 -18.95 -3.63
CA ILE A 251 7.98 -18.29 -3.24
C ILE A 251 7.73 -17.37 -2.05
N LEU A 252 6.69 -16.55 -2.13
CA LEU A 252 6.26 -15.67 -1.05
C LEU A 252 5.84 -16.52 0.15
N ARG A 253 5.12 -17.64 0.02
CA ARG A 253 4.78 -18.51 1.17
C ARG A 253 6.03 -19.00 1.91
N ASN A 254 7.06 -19.45 1.20
CA ASN A 254 8.25 -19.98 1.88
C ASN A 254 9.12 -18.87 2.51
N VAL A 255 8.96 -17.61 2.10
CA VAL A 255 9.68 -16.45 2.65
C VAL A 255 8.82 -15.63 3.63
N PHE A 256 7.49 -15.68 3.50
CA PHE A 256 6.50 -14.83 4.16
C PHE A 256 5.49 -15.60 5.03
N ALA A 257 5.52 -16.94 5.07
CA ALA A 257 4.62 -17.68 5.96
C ALA A 257 5.02 -17.45 7.40
N ASP A 258 4.13 -16.80 8.14
CA ASP A 258 4.23 -16.67 9.58
C ASP A 258 3.39 -17.78 10.25
N ALA A 259 3.98 -18.47 11.23
CA ALA A 259 3.25 -19.45 12.02
C ALA A 259 2.59 -18.72 13.20
N LEU A 260 1.35 -18.24 13.00
CA LEU A 260 0.56 -17.65 14.08
C LEU A 260 0.27 -18.71 15.16
N GLN A 261 1.07 -18.72 16.22
CA GLN A 261 0.80 -19.49 17.43
C GLN A 261 0.01 -18.62 18.42
N LYS A 262 -1.30 -18.87 18.53
CA LYS A 262 -2.14 -18.24 19.54
C LYS A 262 -2.24 -19.16 20.75
N TRP A 263 -1.54 -18.80 21.82
CA TRP A 263 -1.77 -19.42 23.13
C TRP A 263 -2.97 -18.74 23.80
N SER A 264 -3.94 -19.53 24.24
CA SER A 264 -4.96 -19.11 25.19
C SER A 264 -4.95 -20.10 26.34
N GLU A 265 -4.69 -19.62 27.55
CA GLU A 265 -4.95 -20.39 28.75
C GLU A 265 -6.47 -20.45 28.96
N ILE A 266 -7.00 -21.66 29.03
CA ILE A 266 -8.42 -21.88 29.36
C ILE A 266 -8.51 -21.83 30.88
N GLN A 267 -9.14 -20.78 31.42
CA GLN A 267 -9.57 -20.73 32.83
C GLN A 267 -10.98 -21.27 32.98
#